data_AF-A0AA41X6E5-F1
#
_entry.id   AF-A0AA41X6E5-F1
#
_cell.length_a   1.000
_cell.length_b   1.000
_cell.length_c   1.000
_cell.angle_alpha   90.00
_cell.angle_beta   90.00
_cell.angle_gamma   90.00
#
_symmetry.space_group_name_H-M   'P 1'
#
loop_
_entity.id
_entity.type
_entity.pdbx_description
1 polymer ?
#
loop_
_entity_poly.entity_id
_entity_poly.type
_entity_poly.pdbx_seq_one_letter_code
_entity_poly.pdbx_strand_id
1 'polypeptide(L)' 'MIRRRRRAGGPTIAPGMDRYKDLNRSATEEEVARGEYTKVIRMSWDEVDPSGKD' A
#
# COMPACT_ATOMS: atom_id res chain seq x y z
N MET A 1 18.82 -38.47 -13.09
CA MET A 1 18.60 -37.37 -12.12
C MET A 1 17.83 -36.25 -12.82
N ILE A 2 16.50 -36.22 -12.70
CA ILE A 2 15.66 -35.28 -13.46
C ILE A 2 15.62 -33.94 -12.71
N ARG A 3 16.30 -32.92 -13.25
CA ARG A 3 16.16 -31.53 -12.78
C ARG A 3 14.77 -31.02 -13.19
N ARG A 4 13.80 -31.08 -12.27
CA ARG A 4 12.52 -30.38 -12.42
C ARG A 4 12.79 -28.88 -12.51
N ARG A 5 12.71 -28.30 -13.72
CA ARG A 5 12.60 -26.86 -13.90
C ARG A 5 11.35 -26.42 -13.16
N ARG A 6 11.50 -25.76 -12.00
CA ARG A 6 10.41 -25.02 -11.36
C ARG A 6 9.89 -24.05 -12.44
N ARG A 7 8.65 -24.23 -12.89
CA ARG A 7 7.98 -23.21 -13.69
C ARG A 7 8.04 -21.95 -12.84
N ALA A 8 8.78 -20.94 -13.28
CA ALA A 8 8.76 -19.64 -12.63
C ALA A 8 7.28 -19.24 -12.59
N GLY A 9 6.73 -19.11 -11.39
CA GLY A 9 5.32 -18.76 -11.21
C GLY A 9 5.01 -17.52 -12.03
N GLY A 10 3.81 -17.47 -12.60
CA GLY A 10 3.32 -16.25 -13.22
C GLY A 10 3.39 -15.07 -12.23
N PRO A 11 3.17 -13.84 -12.69
CA PRO A 11 3.23 -12.67 -11.82
C PRO A 11 2.36 -12.87 -10.57
N THR A 12 2.97 -12.75 -9.39
CA THR A 12 2.28 -12.81 -8.09
C THR A 12 2.42 -11.48 -7.37
N ILE A 13 1.46 -11.16 -6.51
CA ILE A 13 1.55 -10.01 -5.61
C ILE A 13 2.76 -10.20 -4.69
N ALA A 14 3.58 -9.16 -4.51
CA ALA A 14 4.73 -9.25 -3.61
C ALA A 14 4.24 -9.48 -2.17
N PRO A 15 4.97 -10.27 -1.35
CA PRO A 15 4.57 -10.50 0.04
C PRO A 15 4.33 -9.17 0.78
N GLY A 16 3.15 -9.01 1.37
CA GLY A 16 2.76 -7.79 2.10
C GLY A 16 2.06 -6.72 1.27
N MET A 17 2.12 -6.78 -0.07
CA MET A 17 1.35 -5.87 -0.95
C MET A 17 -0.16 -6.19 -0.97
N ASP A 18 -0.55 -7.38 -0.53
CA ASP A 18 -1.93 -7.83 -0.38
C ASP A 18 -2.66 -7.15 0.81
N ARG A 19 -1.91 -6.52 1.74
CA ARG A 19 -2.42 -5.92 2.98
C ARG A 19 -2.83 -4.44 2.85
N TYR A 20 -2.89 -3.93 1.63
CA TYR A 20 -3.18 -2.51 1.38
C TYR A 20 -4.49 -2.03 2.02
N LYS A 21 -5.50 -2.89 2.08
CA LYS A 21 -6.81 -2.56 2.69
C LYS A 21 -6.71 -2.37 4.20
N ASP A 22 -5.97 -3.24 4.88
CA ASP A 22 -5.85 -3.21 6.34
C ASP A 22 -5.02 -2.00 6.81
N LEU A 23 -3.95 -1.67 6.07
CA LEU A 23 -3.08 -0.53 6.38
C LEU A 23 -3.74 0.84 6.18
N ASN A 24 -4.73 0.93 5.30
CA ASN A 24 -5.46 2.17 5.02
C ASN A 24 -6.79 2.28 5.79
N ARG A 25 -7.10 1.31 6.64
CA ARG A 25 -8.30 1.36 7.48
C ARG A 25 -8.14 2.46 8.54
N SER A 26 -9.16 3.29 8.69
CA SER A 26 -9.25 4.18 9.85
C SER A 26 -9.39 3.35 11.14
N ALA A 27 -8.75 3.79 12.22
CA ALA A 27 -8.98 3.21 13.54
C ALA A 27 -10.40 3.57 14.03
N THR A 28 -11.04 2.67 14.77
CA THR A 28 -12.31 2.98 15.46
C THR A 28 -12.07 3.87 16.67
N GLU A 29 -13.12 4.47 17.22
CA GLU A 29 -13.03 5.31 18.43
C GLU A 29 -12.48 4.51 19.62
N GLU A 30 -12.91 3.26 19.78
CA GLU A 30 -12.45 2.38 20.85
C GLU A 30 -10.98 1.97 20.68
N GLU A 31 -10.53 1.74 19.44
CA GLU A 31 -9.12 1.47 19.14
C GLU A 31 -8.24 2.68 19.46
N VAL A 32 -8.70 3.89 19.13
CA VAL A 32 -8.02 5.14 19.50
C VAL A 32 -7.97 5.29 21.02
N ALA A 33 -9.08 5.03 21.73
CA ALA A 33 -9.13 5.10 23.19
C ALA A 33 -8.17 4.10 23.87
N ARG A 34 -7.93 2.94 23.26
CA ARG A 34 -6.96 1.94 23.73
C ARG A 34 -5.52 2.19 23.27
N GLY A 35 -5.28 3.19 22.42
CA GLY A 35 -3.96 3.46 21.83
C GLY A 35 -3.55 2.50 20.71
N GLU A 36 -4.49 1.73 20.16
CA GLU A 36 -4.29 0.74 19.09
C GLU A 36 -4.35 1.40 17.70
N TYR A 37 -3.61 2.50 17.52
CA TYR A 37 -3.58 3.22 16.25
C TYR A 37 -2.15 3.68 15.91
N THR A 38 -1.92 3.94 14.63
CA THR A 38 -0.67 4.55 14.15
C THR A 38 -0.98 5.89 13.50
N LYS A 39 -0.27 6.93 13.91
CA LYS A 39 -0.39 8.25 13.27
C LYS A 39 0.31 8.22 11.91
N VAL A 40 -0.45 8.43 10.85
CA VAL A 40 0.06 8.50 9.47
C VAL A 40 -0.07 9.94 8.95
N ILE A 41 0.97 10.43 8.29
CA ILE A 41 0.95 11.71 7.58
C ILE A 41 0.93 11.38 6.08
N ARG A 42 -0.17 11.73 5.39
CA ARG A 42 -0.26 11.62 3.92
C ARG A 42 0.19 12.93 3.30
N MET A 43 1.32 12.89 2.60
CA MET A 43 1.72 13.98 1.70
C MET A 43 1.00 13.79 0.37
N SER A 44 0.24 14.80 -0.05
CA SER A 44 -0.29 14.89 -1.40
C SER A 44 0.30 16.14 -2.06
N TRP A 45 0.89 15.96 -3.24
CA TRP A 45 1.36 17.05 -4.08
C TRP A 45 0.30 17.32 -5.14
N ASP A 46 -0.25 18.53 -5.17
CA ASP A 46 -1.19 18.99 -6.19
C ASP A 46 -0.37 19.71 -7.27
N GLU A 47 -0.12 19.04 -8.40
CA GLU A 47 0.55 19.67 -9.54
C GLU A 47 -0.44 20.65 -10.20
N VAL A 48 -0.37 21.91 -9.79
CA VAL A 48 -0.97 23.00 -10.57
C VAL A 48 -0.06 23.19 -11.78
N ASP A 49 -0.44 22.63 -12.92
CA ASP A 49 0.25 22.88 -14.19
C ASP A 49 0.21 24.40 -14.49
N PRO A 50 1.33 25.14 -14.43
CA PRO A 50 1.37 26.52 -14.83
C PRO A 50 1.52 26.66 -16.36
N SER A 51 1.61 25.57 -17.12
CA SER A 51 1.82 25.59 -18.58
C SER A 51 0.55 25.91 -19.38
N GLY A 52 -0.16 26.96 -18.94
CA GLY A 52 -0.93 27.77 -19.88
C GLY A 52 -0.01 28.83 -20.51
N LYS A 53 0.60 28.51 -21.65
CA LYS A 53 0.99 29.38 -22.80
C LYS A 53 2.14 28.76 -23.60
N ASP A 54 1.83 28.12 -24.72
CA ASP A 54 1.95 28.70 -26.08
C ASP A 54 1.34 27.75 -27.12
#